data_AF-A0A7L6N800-F1
#
_entry.id   AF-A0A7L6N800-F1
#
_cell.length_a   1.000
_cell.length_b   1.000
_cell.length_c   1.000
_cell.angle_alpha   90.00
_cell.angle_beta   90.00
_cell.angle_gamma   90.00
#
_symmetry.space_group_name_H-M   'P 1'
#
loop_
_entity.id
_entity.type
_entity.pdbx_description
1 polymer ?
#
loop_
_entity_poly.entity_id
_entity_poly.type
_entity_poly.pdbx_seq_one_letter_code
_entity_poly.pdbx_strand_id
1 'polypeptide(L)'
;MKQLLKDVFSELKLVLSGKSLDILLPPIIFLLLNNLRSLTAAIIGSLVLGILFLIRRLIHHDNVLYALGGIIGIIFANISIYINQNASNFFLPDLISTFSLILITIISLIIKKPLAIWVSHITRGWDLEWFYRKDILPAYKEVTIFWLMFLS
;
A
#
# COMPACT_ATOMS: atom_id res chain seq x y z
N MET A 1 -16.90 10.18 23.26
CA MET A 1 -17.30 9.70 21.90
C MET A 1 -17.64 10.81 20.92
N LYS A 2 -18.54 11.76 21.23
CA LYS A 2 -18.90 12.83 20.27
C LYS A 2 -17.75 13.77 19.87
N GLN A 3 -16.76 13.96 20.74
CA GLN A 3 -15.58 14.79 20.48
C GLN A 3 -14.57 14.09 19.57
N LEU A 4 -14.16 12.87 19.92
CA LEU A 4 -13.34 11.98 19.07
C LEU A 4 -13.91 11.83 17.65
N LEU A 5 -15.23 11.66 17.51
CA LEU A 5 -15.88 11.57 16.19
C LEU A 5 -15.74 12.87 15.38
N LYS A 6 -15.82 14.04 16.03
CA LYS A 6 -15.62 15.34 15.37
C LYS A 6 -14.15 15.53 14.98
N ASP A 7 -13.22 15.13 15.85
CA ASP A 7 -11.79 15.25 15.60
C ASP A 7 -11.38 14.36 14.42
N VAL A 8 -11.79 13.09 14.43
CA VAL A 8 -11.59 12.15 13.32
C VAL A 8 -12.21 12.68 12.04
N PHE A 9 -13.42 13.24 12.09
CA PHE A 9 -14.07 13.79 10.90
C PHE A 9 -13.37 15.05 10.37
N SER A 10 -12.79 15.87 11.26
CA SER A 10 -12.02 17.05 10.88
C SER A 10 -10.68 16.68 10.26
N GLU A 11 -10.00 15.64 10.78
CA GLU A 11 -8.80 15.09 10.15
C GLU A 11 -9.11 14.43 8.82
N LEU A 12 -10.19 13.64 8.72
CA LEU A 12 -10.66 13.07 7.45
C LEU A 12 -10.96 14.17 6.43
N LYS A 13 -11.62 15.24 6.85
CA LYS A 13 -11.89 16.39 5.99
C LYS A 13 -10.61 17.11 5.58
N LEU A 14 -9.60 17.20 6.45
CA LEU A 14 -8.28 17.76 6.11
C LEU A 14 -7.49 16.85 5.16
N VAL A 15 -7.58 15.53 5.30
CA VAL A 15 -6.95 14.56 4.39
C VAL A 15 -7.66 14.54 3.03
N LEU A 16 -9.00 14.63 3.01
CA LEU A 16 -9.80 14.71 1.79
C LEU A 16 -9.72 16.09 1.11
N SER A 17 -9.56 17.18 1.88
CA SER A 17 -9.37 18.54 1.37
C SER A 17 -7.90 18.88 1.10
N GLY A 18 -6.99 18.01 1.53
CA GLY A 18 -5.55 18.19 1.40
C GLY A 18 -5.02 17.83 0.02
N LYS A 19 -3.70 17.94 -0.13
CA LYS A 19 -2.92 17.61 -1.34
C LYS A 19 -2.86 16.10 -1.64
N SER A 20 -3.94 15.36 -1.40
CA SER A 20 -4.02 13.89 -1.50
C SER A 20 -5.09 13.41 -2.48
N LEU A 21 -6.00 14.28 -2.91
CA LEU A 21 -7.02 13.96 -3.91
C LEU A 21 -6.42 13.51 -5.25
N ASP A 22 -5.26 14.08 -5.60
CA ASP A 22 -4.50 13.74 -6.80
C ASP A 22 -3.89 12.34 -6.77
N ILE A 23 -3.75 11.73 -5.60
CA ILE A 23 -3.31 10.35 -5.43
C ILE A 23 -4.49 9.38 -5.62
N LEU A 24 -5.69 9.77 -5.18
CA LEU A 24 -6.88 8.93 -5.19
C LEU A 24 -7.64 8.95 -6.53
N LEU A 25 -7.64 10.10 -7.22
CA LEU A 25 -8.40 10.29 -8.45
C LEU A 25 -7.95 9.41 -9.63
N PRO A 26 -6.64 9.24 -9.92
CA PRO A 26 -6.21 8.43 -11.06
C PRO A 26 -6.62 6.94 -10.96
N PRO A 27 -6.46 6.24 -9.82
CA PRO A 27 -6.97 4.88 -9.65
C PRO A 27 -8.49 4.75 -9.80
N ILE A 28 -9.25 5.71 -9.26
CA ILE A 28 -10.72 5.71 -9.38
C ILE A 28 -11.14 5.85 -10.84
N ILE A 29 -10.51 6.77 -11.58
CA ILE A 29 -10.83 6.98 -13.00
C ILE A 29 -10.39 5.78 -13.84
N PHE A 30 -9.24 5.16 -13.52
CA PHE A 30 -8.84 3.90 -14.14
C PHE A 30 -9.94 2.84 -13.98
N LEU A 31 -10.43 2.61 -12.76
CA LEU A 31 -11.46 1.61 -12.48
C LEU A 31 -12.75 1.89 -13.25
N LEU A 32 -13.22 3.14 -13.23
CA LEU A 32 -14.44 3.56 -13.93
C LEU A 32 -14.31 3.38 -15.44
N LEU A 33 -13.22 3.84 -16.04
CA LEU A 33 -12.99 3.73 -17.49
C LEU A 33 -12.76 2.27 -17.92
N ASN A 34 -12.13 1.46 -17.08
CA ASN A 34 -11.93 0.05 -17.36
C ASN A 34 -13.26 -0.71 -17.36
N ASN A 35 -14.17 -0.36 -16.45
CA ASN A 35 -15.50 -0.97 -16.38
C ASN A 35 -16.43 -0.51 -17.53
N LEU A 36 -16.37 0.78 -17.89
CA LEU A 36 -17.33 1.39 -18.83
C LEU A 36 -16.88 1.40 -20.30
N ARG A 37 -15.57 1.33 -20.58
CA ARG A 37 -15.02 1.50 -21.93
C ARG A 37 -14.13 0.32 -22.31
N SER A 38 -12.83 0.46 -22.06
CA SER A 38 -11.82 -0.52 -22.44
C SER A 38 -10.56 -0.28 -21.63
N LEU A 39 -9.73 -1.31 -21.54
CA LEU A 39 -8.45 -1.26 -20.84
C LEU A 39 -7.57 -0.10 -21.33
N THR A 40 -7.49 0.10 -22.65
CA THR A 40 -6.72 1.19 -23.25
C THR A 40 -7.24 2.57 -22.85
N ALA A 41 -8.57 2.75 -22.78
CA ALA A 41 -9.16 4.00 -22.32
C ALA A 41 -8.86 4.28 -20.84
N ALA A 42 -8.87 3.23 -20.00
CA ALA A 42 -8.54 3.33 -18.58
C ALA A 42 -7.08 3.74 -18.33
N ILE A 43 -6.17 3.09 -19.05
CA ILE A 43 -4.74 3.39 -19.04
C ILE A 43 -4.51 4.85 -19.42
N ILE A 44 -5.04 5.28 -20.57
CA ILE A 44 -4.83 6.64 -21.08
C ILE A 44 -5.45 7.68 -20.12
N GLY A 45 -6.69 7.46 -19.67
CA GLY A 45 -7.38 8.42 -18.81
C GLY A 45 -6.69 8.62 -17.46
N SER A 46 -6.24 7.53 -16.83
CA SER A 46 -5.51 7.61 -15.56
C SER A 46 -4.12 8.24 -15.70
N LEU A 47 -3.40 7.94 -16.78
CA LEU A 47 -2.12 8.57 -17.12
C LEU A 47 -2.27 10.08 -17.31
N VAL A 48 -3.23 10.50 -18.14
CA VAL A 48 -3.48 11.92 -18.42
C VAL A 48 -3.78 12.67 -17.13
N LEU A 49 -4.62 12.11 -16.25
CA LEU A 49 -4.91 12.71 -14.94
C LEU A 49 -3.68 12.78 -14.04
N GLY A 50 -2.88 11.71 -13.98
CA GLY A 50 -1.62 11.72 -13.21
C GLY A 50 -0.65 12.79 -13.70
N ILE A 51 -0.52 12.95 -15.02
CA ILE A 51 0.32 13.99 -15.64
C ILE A 51 -0.22 15.38 -15.33
N LEU A 52 -1.53 15.60 -15.42
CA LEU A 52 -2.16 16.88 -15.06
C LEU A 52 -1.88 17.27 -13.60
N PHE A 53 -1.94 16.31 -12.68
CA PHE A 53 -1.60 16.55 -11.28
C PHE A 53 -0.11 16.81 -11.05
N LEU A 54 0.78 16.13 -11.78
CA LEU A 54 2.21 16.42 -11.75
C LEU A 54 2.49 17.85 -12.25
N ILE A 55 1.90 18.25 -13.39
CA ILE A 55 2.04 19.61 -13.92
C ILE A 55 1.53 20.63 -12.90
N ARG A 56 0.35 20.38 -12.31
CA ARG A 56 -0.19 21.23 -11.24
C ARG A 56 0.80 21.37 -10.07
N ARG A 57 1.39 20.27 -9.60
CA ARG A 57 2.38 20.29 -8.51
C ARG A 57 3.66 21.04 -8.87
N LEU A 58 4.12 20.91 -10.11
CA LEU A 58 5.29 21.65 -10.62
C LEU A 58 5.01 23.16 -10.63
N ILE A 59 3.81 23.59 -11.07
CA ILE A 59 3.40 25.00 -11.08
C ILE A 59 3.27 25.55 -9.65
N HIS A 60 2.78 24.75 -8.71
CA HIS A 60 2.60 25.16 -7.31
C HIS A 60 3.83 24.96 -6.41
N HIS A 61 4.98 24.54 -6.96
CA HIS A 61 6.20 24.22 -6.20
C HIS A 61 5.97 23.24 -5.03
N ASP A 62 5.04 22.31 -5.20
CA ASP A 62 4.78 21.26 -4.22
C ASP A 62 5.88 20.18 -4.27
N ASN A 63 5.92 19.34 -3.24
CA ASN A 63 6.96 18.32 -3.09
C ASN A 63 6.97 17.32 -4.27
N VAL A 64 7.89 17.54 -5.22
CA VAL A 64 7.97 16.89 -6.54
C VAL A 64 8.30 15.39 -6.43
N LEU A 65 9.00 14.99 -5.36
CA LEU A 65 9.34 13.59 -5.08
C LEU A 65 8.10 12.68 -5.02
N TYR A 66 7.00 13.15 -4.43
CA TYR A 66 5.75 12.37 -4.37
C TYR A 66 5.07 12.24 -5.73
N ALA A 67 5.14 13.29 -6.55
CA ALA A 67 4.57 13.27 -7.90
C ALA A 67 5.37 12.33 -8.82
N LEU A 68 6.70 12.33 -8.70
CA LEU A 68 7.59 11.40 -9.41
C LEU A 68 7.34 9.95 -8.99
N GLY A 69 7.22 9.68 -7.69
CA GLY A 69 6.85 8.35 -7.20
C GLY A 69 5.50 7.86 -7.75
N GLY A 70 4.51 8.76 -7.82
CA GLY A 70 3.21 8.48 -8.43
C GLY A 70 3.32 8.14 -9.92
N ILE A 71 4.08 8.92 -10.71
CA ILE A 71 4.28 8.63 -12.14
C ILE A 71 5.01 7.31 -12.35
N ILE A 72 6.07 7.02 -11.57
CA ILE A 72 6.80 5.75 -11.66
C ILE A 72 5.85 4.58 -11.38
N GLY A 73 4.99 4.70 -10.36
CA GLY A 73 3.97 3.71 -10.06
C GLY A 73 2.95 3.51 -11.20
N ILE A 74 2.47 4.61 -11.80
CA ILE A 74 1.55 4.56 -12.95
C ILE A 74 2.23 3.93 -14.17
N ILE A 75 3.50 4.23 -14.45
CA ILE A 75 4.26 3.63 -15.56
C ILE A 75 4.42 2.12 -15.33
N PHE A 76 4.84 1.71 -14.13
CA PHE A 76 4.97 0.29 -13.78
C PHE A 76 3.63 -0.44 -13.93
N ALA A 77 2.55 0.14 -13.40
CA ALA A 77 1.21 -0.42 -13.52
C ALA A 77 0.80 -0.61 -14.99
N ASN A 78 1.01 0.41 -15.83
CA ASN A 78 0.64 0.35 -17.24
C ASN A 78 1.48 -0.65 -18.04
N ILE A 79 2.77 -0.78 -17.73
CA ILE A 79 3.64 -1.80 -18.34
C ILE A 79 3.12 -3.21 -17.97
N SER A 80 2.81 -3.45 -16.70
CA SER A 80 2.26 -4.74 -16.25
C SER A 80 0.91 -5.06 -16.90
N ILE A 81 0.05 -4.06 -17.09
CA ILE A 81 -1.25 -4.23 -17.74
C ILE A 81 -1.09 -4.49 -19.25
N TYR A 82 -0.22 -3.72 -19.93
CA TYR A 82 0.00 -3.80 -21.37
C TYR A 82 0.59 -5.17 -21.79
N ILE A 83 1.53 -5.70 -21.00
CA ILE A 83 2.14 -7.01 -21.27
C ILE A 83 1.10 -8.15 -21.19
N ASN A 84 0.08 -8.02 -20.33
CA ASN A 84 -0.78 -9.14 -19.98
C ASN A 84 -2.20 -9.06 -20.58
N GLN A 85 -2.55 -7.95 -21.25
CA GLN A 85 -3.83 -7.71 -21.94
C GLN A 85 -5.11 -7.99 -21.12
N ASN A 86 -5.02 -7.98 -19.78
CA ASN A 86 -6.17 -8.26 -18.92
C ASN A 86 -6.13 -7.46 -17.61
N ALA A 87 -7.21 -6.73 -17.30
CA ALA A 87 -7.31 -5.83 -16.15
C ALA A 87 -7.29 -6.57 -14.80
N SER A 88 -7.73 -7.83 -14.79
CA SER A 88 -7.67 -8.71 -13.63
C SER A 88 -6.25 -8.91 -13.11
N ASN A 89 -5.25 -8.76 -13.98
CA ASN A 89 -3.86 -8.95 -13.60
C ASN A 89 -3.23 -7.74 -12.92
N PHE A 90 -3.93 -6.60 -12.83
CA PHE A 90 -3.50 -5.48 -11.98
C PHE A 90 -3.43 -5.89 -10.51
N PHE A 91 -4.39 -6.71 -10.07
CA PHE A 91 -4.47 -7.18 -8.69
C PHE A 91 -3.66 -8.44 -8.44
N LEU A 92 -3.20 -9.17 -9.47
CA LEU A 92 -2.51 -10.44 -9.31
C LEU A 92 -1.19 -10.31 -8.52
N PRO A 93 -0.29 -9.35 -8.84
CA PRO A 93 0.95 -9.18 -8.07
C PRO A 93 0.69 -8.85 -6.60
N ASP A 94 -0.33 -8.01 -6.34
CA ASP A 94 -0.73 -7.61 -5.00
C ASP A 94 -1.32 -8.79 -4.20
N LEU A 95 -2.20 -9.56 -4.84
CA LEU A 95 -2.77 -10.80 -4.29
C LEU A 95 -1.68 -11.84 -4.00
N ILE A 96 -0.77 -12.08 -4.95
CA ILE A 96 0.33 -13.05 -4.79
C ILE A 96 1.26 -12.61 -3.65
N SER A 97 1.59 -11.32 -3.58
CA SER A 97 2.48 -10.78 -2.55
C SER A 97 1.83 -10.86 -1.17
N THR A 98 0.57 -10.46 -1.04
CA THR A 98 -0.19 -10.52 0.21
C THR A 98 -0.40 -11.96 0.67
N PHE A 99 -0.80 -12.85 -0.25
CA PHE A 99 -0.95 -14.28 0.04
C PHE A 99 0.38 -14.91 0.48
N SER A 100 1.46 -14.59 -0.20
CA SER A 100 2.81 -15.06 0.14
C SER A 100 3.23 -14.55 1.52
N LEU A 101 2.95 -13.29 1.85
CA LEU A 101 3.24 -12.70 3.16
C LEU A 101 2.45 -13.38 4.29
N ILE A 102 1.16 -13.64 4.08
CA ILE A 102 0.32 -14.42 5.00
C ILE A 102 0.91 -15.80 5.21
N LEU A 103 1.26 -16.50 4.13
CA LEU A 103 1.84 -17.84 4.18
C LEU A 103 3.14 -17.87 4.98
N ILE A 104 4.06 -16.94 4.69
CA ILE A 104 5.33 -16.80 5.41
C ILE A 104 5.08 -16.51 6.89
N THR A 105 4.10 -15.67 7.22
CA THR A 105 3.73 -15.34 8.60
C THR A 105 3.19 -16.55 9.35
N ILE A 106 2.33 -17.35 8.72
CA ILE A 106 1.82 -18.61 9.28
C ILE A 106 2.97 -19.61 9.51
N ILE A 107 3.81 -19.83 8.50
CA ILE A 107 4.96 -20.74 8.59
C ILE A 107 5.89 -20.30 9.72
N SER A 108 6.17 -19.00 9.82
CA SER A 108 6.97 -18.39 10.88
C SER A 108 6.42 -18.66 12.29
N LEU A 109 5.10 -18.60 12.46
CA LEU A 109 4.44 -18.96 13.73
C LEU A 109 4.54 -20.45 14.04
N ILE A 110 4.43 -21.32 13.03
CA ILE A 110 4.54 -22.79 13.17
C ILE A 110 5.96 -23.18 13.61
N ILE A 111 6.99 -22.62 12.97
CA ILE A 111 8.40 -22.89 13.33
C ILE A 111 8.83 -22.20 14.65
N LYS A 112 7.90 -21.53 15.34
CA LYS A 112 8.15 -20.76 16.58
C LYS A 112 9.22 -19.68 16.43
N LYS A 113 9.35 -19.11 15.22
CA LYS A 113 10.23 -17.96 14.93
C LYS A 113 9.39 -16.80 14.36
N PRO A 114 8.58 -16.13 15.19
CA PRO A 114 7.64 -15.09 14.75
C PRO A 114 8.31 -14.01 13.88
N LEU A 115 7.63 -13.60 12.80
CA LEU A 115 8.19 -12.70 11.79
C LEU A 115 8.54 -11.34 12.38
N ALA A 116 7.79 -10.89 13.40
CA ALA A 116 8.07 -9.67 14.14
C ALA A 116 9.46 -9.68 14.83
N ILE A 117 10.00 -10.84 15.19
CA ILE A 117 11.37 -10.95 15.74
C ILE A 117 12.39 -10.55 14.68
N TRP A 118 12.26 -11.09 13.46
CA TRP A 118 13.19 -10.79 12.37
C TRP A 118 13.15 -9.33 11.96
N VAL A 119 11.94 -8.77 11.83
CA VAL A 119 11.77 -7.34 11.54
C VAL A 119 12.38 -6.49 12.66
N SER A 120 12.21 -6.89 13.92
CA SER A 120 12.77 -6.16 15.07
C SER A 120 14.28 -6.29 15.18
N HIS A 121 14.84 -7.45 14.84
CA HIS A 121 16.29 -7.66 14.77
C HIS A 121 16.92 -6.72 13.72
N ILE A 122 16.34 -6.65 12.52
CA ILE A 122 16.84 -5.80 11.43
C ILE A 122 16.73 -4.31 11.79
N THR A 123 15.62 -3.90 12.41
CA THR A 123 15.37 -2.48 12.71
C THR A 123 16.06 -1.98 13.98
N ARG A 124 16.26 -2.84 14.99
CA ARG A 124 16.84 -2.46 16.29
C ARG A 124 18.29 -2.91 16.47
N GLY A 125 18.76 -3.87 15.67
CA GLY A 125 20.13 -4.37 15.72
C GLY A 125 20.49 -5.20 16.96
N TRP A 126 19.52 -5.67 17.74
CA TRP A 126 19.76 -6.51 18.92
C TRP A 126 19.93 -7.98 18.53
N ASP A 127 20.73 -8.75 19.27
CA ASP A 127 20.94 -10.17 18.95
C ASP A 127 19.65 -10.99 18.93
N LEU A 128 19.57 -11.93 17.98
CA LEU A 128 18.39 -12.80 17.83
C LEU A 128 18.05 -13.56 19.12
N GLU A 129 19.06 -14.00 19.87
CA GLU A 129 18.89 -14.74 21.12
C GLU A 129 18.12 -13.96 22.18
N TRP A 130 18.25 -12.63 22.18
CA TRP A 130 17.53 -11.77 23.12
C TRP A 130 16.00 -11.89 22.92
N PHE A 131 15.55 -11.96 21.66
CA PHE A 131 14.13 -12.08 21.32
C PHE A 131 13.56 -13.47 21.59
N TYR A 132 14.40 -14.51 21.61
CA TYR A 132 13.99 -15.88 21.91
C TYR A 132 13.92 -16.21 23.41
N ARG A 133 14.20 -15.25 24.29
CA ARG A 133 14.02 -15.42 25.73
C ARG A 133 12.55 -15.72 26.08
N LYS A 134 12.34 -16.58 27.08
CA LYS A 134 11.02 -17.12 27.46
C LYS A 134 10.01 -16.03 27.88
N ASP A 135 10.49 -14.91 28.40
CA ASP A 135 9.71 -13.74 28.80
C ASP A 135 9.32 -12.83 27.62
N ILE A 136 10.07 -12.88 26.52
CA ILE A 136 9.92 -11.95 25.38
C ILE A 136 9.21 -12.60 24.20
N LEU A 137 9.52 -13.87 23.92
CA LEU A 137 8.97 -14.62 22.80
C LEU A 137 7.42 -14.57 22.70
N PRO A 138 6.64 -14.68 23.80
CA PRO A 138 5.18 -14.60 23.74
C PRO A 138 4.67 -13.28 23.13
N ALA A 139 5.26 -12.15 23.52
CA ALA A 139 4.84 -10.83 23.02
C ALA A 139 5.05 -10.69 21.50
N TYR A 140 6.19 -11.17 20.97
CA TYR A 140 6.44 -11.13 19.53
C TYR A 140 5.55 -12.11 18.74
N LYS A 141 5.14 -13.21 19.38
CA LYS A 141 4.15 -14.12 18.81
C LYS A 141 2.78 -13.45 18.71
N GLU A 142 2.34 -12.77 19.76
CA GLU A 142 1.07 -12.00 19.77
C GLU A 142 1.07 -10.91 18.70
N VAL A 143 2.17 -10.16 18.57
CA VAL A 143 2.32 -9.14 17.52
C VAL A 143 2.23 -9.77 16.13
N THR A 144 2.89 -10.90 15.91
CA THR A 144 2.86 -11.59 14.61
C THR A 144 1.45 -12.15 14.31
N ILE A 145 0.70 -12.59 15.33
CA ILE A 145 -0.70 -13.02 15.20
C ILE A 145 -1.60 -11.82 14.88
N PHE A 146 -1.39 -10.67 15.53
CA PHE A 146 -2.12 -9.44 15.22
C PHE A 146 -1.93 -9.05 13.76
N TRP A 147 -0.68 -9.05 13.27
CA TRP A 147 -0.39 -8.77 11.86
C TRP A 147 -0.99 -9.81 10.92
N LEU A 148 -0.97 -11.09 11.29
CA LEU A 148 -1.63 -12.12 10.50
C LEU A 148 -3.14 -11.84 10.35
N MET A 149 -3.82 -11.49 11.44
CA MET A 149 -5.25 -11.15 11.41
C MET A 149 -5.55 -9.84 10.66
N PHE A 150 -4.61 -8.89 10.66
CA PHE A 150 -4.76 -7.64 9.91
C PHE A 150 -4.58 -7.85 8.40
N LEU A 151 -3.71 -8.77 8.00
CA LEU A 151 -3.41 -9.06 6.59
C LEU A 151 -4.41 -10.01 5.93
N SER A 152 -5.11 -10.83 6.71
CA SER A 152 -6.13 -11.80 6.25
C SER A 152 -7.49 -11.17 6.03
#